data_AF-A0A4V3QVV3-F1
#
_entry.id   AF-A0A4V3QVV3-F1
#
_cell.length_a   1.000
_cell.length_b   1.000
_cell.length_c   1.000
_cell.angle_alpha   90.00
_cell.angle_beta   90.00
_cell.angle_gamma   90.00
#
_symmetry.space_group_name_H-M   'P 1'
#
loop_
_entity.id
_entity.type
_entity.pdbx_description
1 polymer ?
#
loop_
_entity_poly.entity_id
_entity_poly.type
_entity_poly.pdbx_seq_one_letter_code
_entity_poly.pdbx_strand_id
1 'polypeptide(L)'
;MLRNVFGGALIAVLAVILLMSNRDWVLSDQHRAVADVAALPEGQGEVLSNLEMLVSRYGVHVPRAPTKAERLYQLLVLAGRAPPARIDPGYQRPRFGYSVREWSFLGMPFASYSEYGFVLYSNNRWELVETPLIDAGNEQLMQEVGRDLRKGFFFPFWARAWGWLYVAAVALYGWLYHRAIVRQREALGIL
;
A
#
# COMPACT_ATOMS: atom_id res chain seq x y z
N MET A 1 -29.28 -20.57 -4.00
CA MET A 1 -29.18 -19.12 -4.34
C MET A 1 -28.12 -18.38 -3.52
N LEU A 2 -28.08 -18.46 -2.18
CA LEU A 2 -27.10 -17.72 -1.35
C LEU A 2 -25.61 -17.92 -1.75
N ARG A 3 -25.23 -19.14 -2.10
CA ARG A 3 -23.84 -19.50 -2.47
C ARG A 3 -23.34 -18.75 -3.72
N ASN A 4 -24.23 -18.42 -4.66
CA ASN A 4 -23.87 -17.69 -5.88
C ASN A 4 -23.76 -16.19 -5.64
N VAL A 5 -24.57 -15.64 -4.72
CA VAL A 5 -24.51 -14.21 -4.33
C VAL A 5 -23.23 -13.91 -3.57
N PHE A 6 -22.84 -14.78 -2.62
CA PHE A 6 -21.57 -14.64 -1.89
C PHE A 6 -20.35 -14.73 -2.80
N GLY A 7 -20.35 -15.68 -3.75
CA GLY A 7 -19.26 -15.79 -4.73
C GLY A 7 -19.14 -14.56 -5.62
N GLY A 8 -20.28 -14.03 -6.12
CA GLY A 8 -20.30 -12.82 -6.94
C GLY A 8 -19.81 -11.58 -6.17
N ALA A 9 -20.24 -11.41 -4.92
CA ALA A 9 -19.79 -10.31 -4.07
C ALA A 9 -18.28 -10.36 -3.79
N LEU A 10 -17.74 -11.56 -3.49
CA LEU A 10 -16.31 -11.74 -3.26
C LEU A 10 -15.47 -11.38 -4.50
N ILE A 11 -15.91 -11.82 -5.68
CA ILE A 11 -15.25 -11.50 -6.95
C ILE A 11 -15.28 -9.99 -7.21
N ALA A 12 -16.42 -9.34 -6.97
CA ALA A 12 -16.54 -7.89 -7.13
C ALA A 12 -15.58 -7.14 -6.21
N VAL A 13 -15.49 -7.54 -4.93
CA VAL A 13 -14.56 -6.93 -3.96
C VAL A 13 -13.11 -7.12 -4.40
N LEU A 14 -12.72 -8.34 -4.81
CA LEU A 14 -11.38 -8.61 -5.32
C LEU A 14 -11.07 -7.77 -6.56
N ALA A 15 -12.00 -7.68 -7.50
CA ALA A 15 -11.83 -6.87 -8.70
C ALA A 15 -11.65 -5.38 -8.37
N VAL A 16 -12.43 -4.84 -7.44
CA VAL A 16 -12.28 -3.44 -6.97
C VAL A 16 -10.92 -3.22 -6.32
N ILE A 17 -10.50 -4.10 -5.41
CA ILE A 17 -9.19 -4.01 -4.75
C ILE A 17 -8.06 -4.04 -5.79
N LEU A 18 -8.14 -4.95 -6.76
CA LEU A 18 -7.15 -5.08 -7.82
C LEU A 18 -7.09 -3.82 -8.70
N LEU A 19 -8.24 -3.26 -9.06
CA LEU A 19 -8.35 -2.05 -9.89
C LEU A 19 -7.83 -0.80 -9.17
N MET A 20 -8.12 -0.68 -7.87
CA MET A 20 -7.71 0.46 -7.06
C MET A 20 -6.26 0.35 -6.57
N SER A 21 -5.67 -0.84 -6.55
CA SER A 21 -4.27 -1.06 -6.20
C SER A 21 -3.34 -0.50 -7.28
N ASN A 22 -2.34 0.29 -6.86
CA ASN A 22 -1.22 0.74 -7.68
C ASN A 22 -0.06 -0.28 -7.74
N ARG A 23 -0.23 -1.48 -7.18
CA ARG A 23 0.76 -2.56 -7.20
C ARG A 23 0.80 -3.29 -8.55
N ASP A 24 1.96 -3.85 -8.84
CA ASP A 24 2.26 -4.55 -10.09
C ASP A 24 1.54 -5.90 -10.21
N TRP A 25 1.29 -6.32 -11.45
CA TRP A 25 0.74 -7.64 -11.76
C TRP A 25 1.79 -8.75 -11.67
N VAL A 26 3.04 -8.42 -12.01
CA VAL A 26 4.18 -9.33 -11.95
C VAL A 26 4.76 -9.31 -10.55
N LEU A 27 5.48 -10.37 -10.19
CA LEU A 27 6.23 -10.41 -8.93
C LEU A 27 7.22 -9.24 -8.92
N SER A 28 7.02 -8.31 -8.00
CA SER A 28 7.79 -7.07 -7.91
C SER A 28 8.01 -6.70 -6.46
N ASP A 29 9.24 -6.35 -6.13
CA ASP A 29 9.64 -5.74 -4.86
C ASP A 29 9.76 -4.21 -4.97
N GLN A 30 9.39 -3.61 -6.10
CA GLN A 30 9.66 -2.19 -6.34
C GLN A 30 8.64 -1.26 -5.68
N HIS A 31 7.57 -1.80 -5.11
CA HIS A 31 6.53 -1.00 -4.50
C HIS A 31 6.99 -0.47 -3.14
N ARG A 32 7.29 0.83 -3.09
CA ARG A 32 7.57 1.55 -1.84
C ARG A 32 6.28 2.10 -1.25
N ALA A 33 6.16 1.99 0.07
CA ALA A 33 5.04 2.50 0.81
C ALA A 33 5.49 3.00 2.19
N VAL A 34 4.85 4.05 2.67
CA VAL A 34 5.06 4.55 4.03
C VAL A 34 3.85 4.22 4.89
N ALA A 35 4.07 3.59 6.04
CA ALA A 35 3.06 3.53 7.08
C ALA A 35 3.05 4.86 7.84
N ASP A 36 1.92 5.55 7.86
CA ASP A 36 1.76 6.76 8.67
C ASP A 36 1.96 6.41 10.15
N VAL A 37 2.85 7.13 10.82
CA VAL A 37 3.14 6.95 12.25
C VAL A 37 2.46 8.08 13.03
N ALA A 38 2.72 9.32 12.64
CA ALA A 38 2.17 10.48 13.31
C ALA A 38 2.15 11.73 12.41
N ALA A 39 1.13 12.56 12.60
CA ALA A 39 1.16 13.93 12.13
C ALA A 39 2.16 14.75 12.96
N LEU A 40 2.92 15.63 12.29
CA LEU A 40 3.85 16.55 12.92
C LEU A 40 3.13 17.84 13.32
N PRO A 41 3.31 18.33 14.57
CA PRO A 41 2.70 19.57 15.00
C PRO A 41 3.35 20.78 14.31
N GLU A 42 2.67 21.91 14.38
CA GLU A 42 3.31 23.22 14.16
C GLU A 42 4.25 23.51 15.31
N GLY A 43 5.46 23.95 15.00
CA GLY A 43 6.48 24.19 16.01
C GLY A 43 7.61 25.06 15.50
N GLN A 44 8.37 25.59 16.45
CA GLN A 44 9.59 26.33 16.21
C GLN A 44 10.76 25.41 16.60
N GLY A 45 11.64 25.15 15.64
CA GLY A 45 12.73 24.19 15.77
C GLY A 45 13.46 24.04 14.44
N GLU A 46 14.71 23.60 14.45
CA GLU A 46 15.54 23.48 13.25
C GLU A 46 14.93 22.48 12.26
N VAL A 47 14.36 21.38 12.75
CA VAL A 47 13.72 20.35 11.90
C VAL A 47 12.28 20.74 11.57
N LEU A 48 11.47 21.11 12.56
CA LEU A 48 10.05 21.43 12.37
C LEU A 48 9.81 22.66 11.49
N SER A 49 10.67 23.68 11.55
CA SER A 49 10.55 24.87 10.69
C SER A 49 10.99 24.63 9.25
N ASN A 50 11.84 23.62 9.02
CA ASN A 50 12.43 23.33 7.72
C ASN A 50 11.88 22.04 7.07
N LEU A 51 10.79 21.46 7.57
CA LEU A 51 10.25 20.18 7.08
C LEU A 51 10.09 20.14 5.55
N GLU A 52 9.49 21.17 4.95
CA GLU A 52 9.27 21.23 3.50
C GLU A 52 10.58 21.32 2.73
N MET A 53 11.55 22.09 3.25
CA MET A 53 12.88 22.20 2.67
C MET A 53 13.63 20.86 2.76
N LEU A 54 13.57 20.19 3.91
CA LEU A 54 14.21 18.90 4.14
C LEU A 54 13.65 17.85 3.18
N VAL A 55 12.31 17.81 3.04
CA VAL A 55 11.65 16.85 2.15
C VAL A 55 11.93 17.14 0.68
N SER A 56 11.87 18.40 0.26
CA SER A 56 12.11 18.77 -1.14
C SER A 56 13.57 18.64 -1.58
N ARG A 57 14.53 18.84 -0.67
CA ARG A 57 15.97 18.87 -1.00
C ARG A 57 16.69 17.55 -0.79
N TYR A 58 16.30 16.80 0.24
CA TYR A 58 16.97 15.56 0.65
C TYR A 58 16.06 14.34 0.55
N GLY A 59 14.80 14.53 0.14
CA GLY A 59 13.87 13.44 -0.07
C GLY A 59 14.20 12.60 -1.28
N VAL A 60 13.96 11.30 -1.14
CA VAL A 60 13.89 10.35 -2.25
C VAL A 60 12.51 10.47 -2.87
N HIS A 61 12.47 10.98 -4.11
CA HIS A 61 11.26 11.12 -4.90
C HIS A 61 10.90 9.78 -5.54
N VAL A 62 9.78 9.21 -5.11
CA VAL A 62 9.24 7.96 -5.64
C VAL A 62 8.00 8.29 -6.49
N PRO A 63 8.08 8.18 -7.82
CA PRO A 63 6.93 8.41 -8.68
C PRO A 63 5.79 7.47 -8.30
N ARG A 64 4.60 8.04 -8.07
CA ARG A 64 3.40 7.26 -7.85
C ARG A 64 2.92 6.71 -9.19
N ALA A 65 3.02 5.40 -9.36
CA ALA A 65 2.39 4.72 -10.47
C ALA A 65 0.86 4.93 -10.40
N PRO A 66 0.20 5.34 -11.51
CA PRO A 66 -1.24 5.50 -11.51
C PRO A 66 -1.92 4.15 -11.27
N THR A 67 -2.99 4.17 -10.47
CA THR A 67 -3.82 2.97 -10.24
C THR A 67 -4.42 2.50 -11.56
N LYS A 68 -4.89 1.25 -11.60
CA LYS A 68 -5.47 0.69 -12.83
C LYS A 68 -6.77 1.42 -13.19
N ALA A 69 -7.55 1.81 -12.18
CA ALA A 69 -8.71 2.69 -12.33
C ALA A 69 -8.33 4.08 -12.87
N GLU A 70 -7.25 4.68 -12.37
CA GLU A 70 -6.74 5.97 -12.88
C GLU A 70 -6.29 5.86 -14.34
N ARG A 71 -5.60 4.77 -14.72
CA ARG A 71 -5.22 4.51 -16.12
C ARG A 71 -6.45 4.34 -17.02
N LEU A 72 -7.44 3.57 -16.58
CA LEU A 72 -8.70 3.40 -17.32
C LEU A 72 -9.42 4.75 -17.51
N TYR A 73 -9.48 5.56 -16.45
CA TYR A 73 -10.06 6.90 -16.52
C TYR A 73 -9.30 7.80 -17.49
N GLN A 74 -7.97 7.80 -17.47
CA GLN A 74 -7.15 8.52 -18.43
C GLN A 74 -7.46 8.12 -19.88
N LEU A 75 -7.62 6.82 -20.16
CA LEU A 75 -8.04 6.34 -21.48
C LEU A 75 -9.45 6.84 -21.87
N LEU A 76 -10.39 6.84 -20.93
CA LEU A 76 -11.75 7.35 -21.17
C LEU A 76 -11.75 8.87 -21.44
N VAL A 77 -10.92 9.64 -20.73
CA VAL A 77 -10.72 11.08 -21.00
C VAL A 77 -10.14 11.29 -22.39
N LEU A 78 -9.10 10.55 -22.76
CA LEU A 78 -8.49 10.60 -24.10
C LEU A 78 -9.50 10.24 -25.20
N ALA A 79 -10.42 9.31 -24.92
CA ALA A 79 -11.49 8.93 -25.83
C ALA A 79 -12.69 9.90 -25.81
N GLY A 80 -12.62 11.03 -25.07
CA GLY A 80 -13.70 12.02 -24.96
C GLY A 80 -14.94 11.52 -24.19
N ARG A 81 -14.82 10.42 -23.44
CA ARG A 81 -15.93 9.77 -22.72
C ARG A 81 -15.99 10.11 -21.23
N ALA A 82 -15.03 10.87 -20.71
CA ALA A 82 -15.03 11.37 -19.35
C ALA A 82 -14.48 12.81 -19.30
N PRO A 83 -14.99 13.68 -18.42
CA PRO A 83 -14.40 15.00 -18.21
C PRO A 83 -12.98 14.86 -17.63
N PRO A 84 -12.07 15.83 -17.82
CA PRO A 84 -10.78 15.80 -17.16
C PRO A 84 -10.95 15.88 -15.63
N ALA A 85 -10.21 15.06 -14.89
CA ALA A 85 -10.23 15.11 -13.43
C ALA A 85 -9.74 16.48 -12.95
N ARG A 86 -10.50 17.13 -12.04
CA ARG A 86 -10.01 18.32 -11.33
C ARG A 86 -8.88 17.87 -10.40
N ILE A 87 -7.68 18.39 -10.64
CA ILE A 87 -6.51 18.08 -9.84
C ILE A 87 -6.44 19.14 -8.74
N ASP A 88 -6.52 18.70 -7.48
CA ASP A 88 -6.11 19.54 -6.36
C ASP A 88 -4.58 19.38 -6.21
N PRO A 89 -3.78 20.41 -6.49
CA PRO A 89 -2.32 20.33 -6.43
C PRO A 89 -1.79 20.35 -4.99
N GLY A 90 -2.67 20.36 -3.98
CA GLY A 90 -2.31 20.51 -2.57
C GLY A 90 -1.16 19.59 -2.15
N TYR A 91 -0.02 20.20 -1.88
CA TYR A 91 1.11 19.56 -1.21
C TYR A 91 0.65 19.12 0.18
N GLN A 92 0.74 17.81 0.47
CA GLN A 92 0.45 17.34 1.81
C GLN A 92 1.64 17.70 2.70
N ARG A 93 1.37 18.43 3.78
CA ARG A 93 2.39 18.77 4.78
C ARG A 93 3.15 17.52 5.22
N PRO A 94 4.49 17.57 5.37
CA PRO A 94 5.27 16.42 5.78
C PRO A 94 4.77 15.80 7.08
N ARG A 95 4.75 14.48 7.11
CA ARG A 95 4.33 13.64 8.24
C ARG A 95 5.47 12.71 8.63
N PHE A 96 5.36 12.13 9.82
CA PHE A 96 6.30 11.11 10.28
C PHE A 96 5.75 9.73 9.94
N GLY A 97 6.56 8.90 9.31
CA GLY A 97 6.15 7.60 8.81
C GLY A 97 7.25 6.54 8.92
N TYR A 98 6.89 5.30 8.59
CA TYR A 98 7.80 4.18 8.53
C TYR A 98 7.87 3.63 7.09
N SER A 99 9.01 3.82 6.44
CA SER A 99 9.30 3.44 5.06
C SER A 99 9.52 1.93 4.94
N VAL A 100 8.76 1.32 4.03
CA VAL A 100 8.88 -0.09 3.71
C VAL A 100 8.80 -0.34 2.22
N ARG A 101 9.33 -1.50 1.86
CA ARG A 101 9.24 -2.04 0.53
C ARG A 101 8.41 -3.31 0.54
N GLU A 102 7.46 -3.40 -0.38
CA GLU A 102 6.48 -4.48 -0.45
C GLU A 102 6.79 -5.44 -1.59
N TRP A 103 6.74 -6.74 -1.30
CA TRP A 103 6.66 -7.78 -2.31
C TRP A 103 5.21 -7.95 -2.73
N SER A 104 4.96 -7.69 -4.00
CA SER A 104 3.64 -7.76 -4.59
C SER A 104 3.58 -8.72 -5.77
N PHE A 105 2.43 -9.37 -5.93
CA PHE A 105 2.11 -10.20 -7.09
C PHE A 105 0.61 -10.10 -7.37
N LEU A 106 0.24 -10.03 -8.65
CA LEU A 106 -1.15 -9.83 -9.07
C LEU A 106 -1.84 -8.66 -8.35
N GLY A 107 -1.14 -7.56 -8.08
CA GLY A 107 -1.70 -6.40 -7.40
C GLY A 107 -1.92 -6.56 -5.89
N MET A 108 -1.49 -7.69 -5.30
CA MET A 108 -1.65 -8.02 -3.88
C MET A 108 -0.30 -8.04 -3.16
N PRO A 109 -0.19 -7.53 -1.92
CA PRO A 109 1.03 -7.59 -1.12
C PRO A 109 1.12 -8.91 -0.33
N PHE A 110 2.29 -9.53 -0.38
CA PHE A 110 2.58 -10.81 0.27
C PHE A 110 3.53 -10.68 1.46
N ALA A 111 4.49 -9.76 1.35
CA ALA A 111 5.45 -9.47 2.40
C ALA A 111 5.90 -8.02 2.29
N SER A 112 6.50 -7.51 3.36
CA SER A 112 7.16 -6.22 3.36
C SER A 112 8.37 -6.25 4.27
N TYR A 113 9.39 -5.48 3.93
CA TYR A 113 10.57 -5.28 4.76
C TYR A 113 10.89 -3.80 4.92
N SER A 114 11.57 -3.45 6.01
CA SER A 114 12.01 -2.08 6.25
C SER A 114 13.05 -1.67 5.21
N GLU A 115 12.83 -0.53 4.55
CA GLU A 115 13.81 0.04 3.63
C GLU A 115 14.68 1.09 4.33
N TYR A 116 14.05 2.17 4.81
CA TYR A 116 14.75 3.26 5.51
C TYR A 116 14.32 3.41 6.98
N GLY A 117 13.37 2.60 7.46
CA GLY A 117 12.85 2.72 8.83
C GLY A 117 12.01 3.98 8.98
N PHE A 118 12.23 4.76 10.05
CA PHE A 118 11.48 5.98 10.30
C PHE A 118 11.94 7.13 9.40
N VAL A 119 10.99 7.74 8.69
CA VAL A 119 11.24 8.80 7.71
C VAL A 119 10.24 9.94 7.86
N LEU A 120 10.65 11.14 7.45
CA LEU A 120 9.70 12.17 7.07
C LEU A 120 9.16 11.83 5.70
N TYR A 121 7.86 12.01 5.48
CA TYR A 121 7.31 11.79 4.15
C TYR A 121 6.25 12.83 3.80
N SER A 122 6.18 13.16 2.51
CA SER A 122 5.05 13.85 1.92
C SER A 122 4.51 12.99 0.78
N ASN A 123 3.20 12.98 0.60
CA ASN A 123 2.57 12.24 -0.46
C ASN A 123 1.64 13.18 -1.22
N ASN A 124 1.76 13.18 -2.53
CA ASN A 124 0.82 13.87 -3.40
C ASN A 124 0.29 12.88 -4.46
N ARG A 125 -0.46 13.38 -5.45
CA ARG A 125 -1.01 12.52 -6.50
C ARG A 125 0.06 11.89 -7.39
N TRP A 126 1.24 12.50 -7.49
CA TRP A 126 2.27 12.19 -8.48
C TRP A 126 3.46 11.45 -7.90
N GLU A 127 3.75 11.69 -6.63
CA GLU A 127 4.92 11.16 -5.96
C GLU A 127 4.70 10.99 -4.47
N LEU A 128 5.40 10.01 -3.95
CA LEU A 128 5.71 9.84 -2.54
C LEU A 128 7.15 10.30 -2.35
N VAL A 129 7.37 11.28 -1.49
CA VAL A 129 8.71 11.76 -1.16
C VAL A 129 9.05 11.29 0.24
N GLU A 130 10.14 10.55 0.37
CA GLU A 130 10.60 9.95 1.64
C GLU A 130 11.96 10.53 2.00
N THR A 131 12.10 11.12 3.19
CA THR A 131 13.34 11.72 3.67
C THR A 131 13.82 10.96 4.90
N PRO A 132 14.82 10.07 4.73
CA PRO A 132 15.43 9.42 5.86
C PRO A 132 16.17 10.45 6.71
N LEU A 133 15.83 10.51 7.99
CA LEU A 133 16.58 11.30 8.96
C LEU A 133 17.68 10.43 9.56
N ILE A 134 18.89 10.98 9.65
CA ILE A 134 19.94 10.37 10.47
C ILE A 134 19.52 10.37 11.95
N ASP A 135 20.13 9.51 12.77
CA ASP A 135 19.74 9.33 14.18
C ASP A 135 19.72 10.66 14.95
N ALA A 136 20.73 11.52 14.75
CA ALA A 136 20.78 12.85 15.35
C ALA A 136 19.58 13.74 14.95
N GLY A 137 19.16 13.70 13.68
CA GLY A 137 18.01 14.46 13.19
C GLY A 137 16.68 13.91 13.72
N ASN A 138 16.58 12.59 13.89
CA ASN A 138 15.43 11.97 14.55
C ASN A 138 15.35 12.37 16.02
N GLU A 139 16.45 12.32 16.76
CA GLU A 139 16.51 12.75 18.16
C GLU A 139 16.14 14.22 18.32
N GLN A 140 16.66 15.08 17.46
CA GLN A 140 16.33 16.50 17.42
C GLN A 140 14.84 16.73 17.15
N LEU A 141 14.26 16.02 16.17
CA LEU A 141 12.82 16.07 15.91
C LEU A 141 12.00 15.66 17.14
N MET A 142 12.39 14.59 17.84
CA MET A 142 11.67 14.16 19.06
C MET A 142 11.78 15.17 20.20
N GLN A 143 12.94 15.85 20.32
CA GLN A 143 13.14 16.93 21.28
C GLN A 143 12.25 18.14 20.96
N GLU A 144 12.20 18.56 19.70
CA GLU A 144 11.37 19.69 19.24
C GLU A 144 9.87 19.41 19.42
N VAL A 145 9.44 18.17 19.18
CA VAL A 145 8.05 17.75 19.36
C VAL A 145 7.73 17.50 20.85
N GLY A 146 8.74 17.35 21.71
CA GLY A 146 8.59 17.11 23.15
C GLY A 146 8.10 15.71 23.53
N ARG A 147 8.07 14.76 22.57
CA ARG A 147 7.70 13.36 22.79
C ARG A 147 8.34 12.46 21.75
N ASP A 148 8.53 11.19 22.10
CA ASP A 148 8.96 10.17 21.15
C ASP A 148 7.77 9.73 20.28
N LEU A 149 7.78 10.12 19.01
CA LEU A 149 6.76 9.78 18.01
C LEU A 149 6.75 8.29 17.64
N ARG A 150 7.82 7.54 17.95
CA ARG A 150 7.91 6.11 17.66
C ARG A 150 7.14 5.27 18.69
N LYS A 151 6.94 5.82 19.90
CA LYS A 151 6.26 5.11 20.98
C LYS A 151 4.80 4.85 20.63
N GLY A 152 4.39 3.58 20.72
CA GLY A 152 3.03 3.14 20.40
C GLY A 152 2.78 2.84 18.93
N PHE A 153 3.77 3.04 18.05
CA PHE A 153 3.65 2.58 16.67
C PHE A 153 3.75 1.06 16.60
N PHE A 154 2.69 0.44 16.10
CA PHE A 154 2.69 -0.97 15.72
C PHE A 154 2.62 -1.07 14.20
N PHE A 155 3.62 -1.71 13.61
CA PHE A 155 3.66 -1.88 12.17
C PHE A 155 2.47 -2.73 11.71
N PRO A 156 1.59 -2.23 10.82
CA PRO A 156 0.39 -2.94 10.40
C PRO A 156 0.73 -4.03 9.36
N PHE A 157 1.45 -5.07 9.78
CA PHE A 157 1.90 -6.17 8.93
C PHE A 157 0.74 -6.80 8.13
N TRP A 158 -0.42 -6.95 8.76
CA TRP A 158 -1.61 -7.52 8.12
C TRP A 158 -2.09 -6.73 6.90
N ALA A 159 -1.95 -5.40 6.90
CA ALA A 159 -2.32 -4.57 5.76
C ALA A 159 -1.41 -4.82 4.54
N ARG A 160 -0.27 -5.49 4.73
CA ARG A 160 0.77 -5.76 3.72
C ARG A 160 1.03 -7.25 3.47
N ALA A 161 0.21 -8.13 4.04
CA ALA A 161 0.34 -9.58 3.89
C ALA A 161 -0.97 -10.26 3.49
N TRP A 162 -1.99 -9.50 3.08
CA TRP A 162 -3.30 -10.06 2.75
C TRP A 162 -3.31 -10.89 1.46
N GLY A 163 -2.28 -10.80 0.60
CA GLY A 163 -2.13 -11.66 -0.57
C GLY A 163 -2.10 -13.16 -0.23
N TRP A 164 -1.71 -13.51 0.99
CA TRP A 164 -1.77 -14.89 1.49
C TRP A 164 -3.20 -15.44 1.60
N LEU A 165 -4.21 -14.58 1.77
CA LEU A 165 -5.61 -15.02 1.77
C LEU A 165 -6.01 -15.61 0.42
N TYR A 166 -5.49 -15.06 -0.68
CA TYR A 166 -5.71 -15.62 -2.00
C TYR A 166 -5.09 -17.02 -2.14
N VAL A 167 -3.84 -17.18 -1.71
CA VAL A 167 -3.15 -18.49 -1.72
C VAL A 167 -3.89 -19.51 -0.87
N ALA A 168 -4.31 -19.12 0.33
CA ALA A 168 -5.09 -19.98 1.22
C ALA A 168 -6.44 -20.38 0.60
N ALA A 169 -7.13 -19.45 -0.06
CA ALA A 169 -8.39 -19.74 -0.74
C ALA A 169 -8.22 -20.71 -1.92
N VAL A 170 -7.18 -20.53 -2.75
CA VAL A 170 -6.86 -21.43 -3.85
C VAL A 170 -6.48 -22.82 -3.34
N ALA A 171 -5.66 -22.91 -2.31
CA ALA A 171 -5.27 -24.17 -1.69
C ALA A 171 -6.48 -24.91 -1.10
N LEU A 172 -7.36 -24.20 -0.38
CA LEU A 172 -8.59 -24.75 0.18
C LEU A 172 -9.52 -25.27 -0.93
N TYR A 173 -9.69 -24.51 -2.00
CA TYR A 173 -10.49 -24.93 -3.15
C TYR A 173 -9.93 -26.20 -3.80
N GLY A 174 -8.61 -26.25 -4.05
CA GLY A 174 -7.94 -27.43 -4.60
C GLY A 174 -8.12 -28.66 -3.71
N TRP A 175 -8.00 -28.50 -2.39
CA TRP A 175 -8.21 -29.58 -1.43
C TRP A 175 -9.66 -30.09 -1.43
N LEU A 176 -10.64 -29.19 -1.42
CA LEU A 176 -12.06 -29.57 -1.49
C LEU A 176 -12.41 -30.27 -2.81
N TYR A 177 -11.86 -29.78 -3.92
CA TYR A 177 -12.03 -30.39 -5.24
C TYR A 177 -11.42 -31.79 -5.29
N HIS A 178 -10.20 -31.96 -4.80
CA HIS A 178 -9.55 -33.26 -4.69
C HIS A 178 -10.39 -34.24 -3.86
N ARG A 179 -10.89 -33.81 -2.69
CA ARG A 179 -11.75 -34.62 -1.83
C ARG A 179 -13.07 -35.02 -2.51
N ALA A 180 -13.66 -34.13 -3.30
CA ALA A 180 -14.86 -34.43 -4.07
C ALA A 180 -14.60 -35.51 -5.15
N ILE A 181 -13.47 -35.41 -5.86
CA ILE A 181 -13.06 -36.43 -6.84
C ILE A 181 -12.81 -37.78 -6.18
N VAL A 182 -12.08 -37.82 -5.07
CA VAL A 182 -11.79 -39.07 -4.35
C VAL A 182 -13.09 -39.75 -3.92
N ARG A 183 -14.02 -39.00 -3.30
CA ARG A 183 -15.35 -39.54 -2.95
C ARG A 183 -16.14 -40.04 -4.15
N GLN A 184 -16.06 -39.35 -5.28
CA GLN A 184 -16.74 -39.77 -6.51
C GLN A 184 -16.13 -41.06 -7.07
N ARG A 185 -14.80 -41.24 -6.98
CA ARG A 185 -14.11 -42.47 -7.38
C ARG A 185 -14.44 -43.65 -6.48
N GLU A 186 -14.48 -43.44 -5.16
CA GLU A 186 -14.95 -44.44 -4.18
C GLU A 186 -16.40 -44.86 -4.48
N ALA A 187 -17.30 -43.90 -4.75
CA ALA A 187 -18.69 -44.18 -5.09
C ALA A 187 -18.86 -44.94 -6.42
N LEU A 188 -17.90 -44.81 -7.34
CA LEU A 188 -17.86 -45.54 -8.62
C LEU A 188 -17.09 -46.87 -8.53
N GLY A 189 -16.56 -47.23 -7.37
CA GLY A 189 -15.77 -48.46 -7.16
C GLY A 189 -14.43 -48.49 -7.90
N ILE A 190 -13.90 -47.32 -8.26
CA ILE A 190 -12.60 -47.18 -8.94
C ILE A 190 -11.44 -47.20 -7.92
N LEU A 191 -11.74 -46.86 -6.67
CA LEU A 191 -10.85 -46.93 -5.49
C LEU A 191 -11.50 -47.80 -4.42
#